data_AF-A0A2A2KUM8-F1
#
_entry.id   AF-A0A2A2KUM8-F1
#
_cell.length_a   1.000
_cell.length_b   1.000
_cell.length_c   1.000
_cell.angle_alpha   90.00
_cell.angle_beta   90.00
_cell.angle_gamma   90.00
#
_symmetry.space_group_name_H-M   'P 1'
#
loop_
_entity.id
_entity.type
_entity.pdbx_description
1 polymer ?
#
loop_
_entity_poly.entity_id
_entity_poly.type
_entity_poly.pdbx_seq_one_letter_code
_entity_poly.pdbx_strand_id
1 'polypeptide(L)'
;MSESQFQKQQGLSAASGLTQTDAKIPILVVIRNSGSKGGKTLDGSEIIAPAGFGRDLWIALHLATTHASGRRDDLAAHLEAGRFDFPEDMPDCEAGREEAKRVQYELEDAYAKRPHNRRVSYWQRLSIQHPFSFEWSQLLHSWTTPSCDSSKQLKQSYVLRDRRALMQIAEWLKGHHTRPDGILSEHAHSLVPVFLDSIAEGRPRRYGLICLPNSEDLENLRRRPKNGKISSIIQEPRKEKKKKTEEESSVEMEDVENGKEGKDAEFWKDIISLDPQAKEKPISLKGVFKEKLITKKERRHALNRKKKAAKKRAKNGKLDRLRKANEELEEKEKIDYRYASNRETLGRIVRGDYSFSSARGRALGYVPLAAIEQIKRVKCVVLARNTTSKYYHFMKLAILHERVEI
;
A
#
# COMPACT_ATOMS: atom_id res chain seq x y z
N MET A 1 37.65 31.16 -20.39
CA MET A 1 36.97 31.26 -21.71
C MET A 1 35.48 31.10 -21.49
N SER A 2 34.64 31.82 -22.22
CA SER A 2 33.20 31.51 -22.20
C SER A 2 32.93 30.26 -23.03
N GLU A 3 31.91 29.51 -22.65
CA GLU A 3 31.58 28.22 -23.27
C GLU A 3 31.23 28.36 -24.77
N SER A 4 30.56 29.45 -25.14
CA SER A 4 30.22 29.74 -26.54
C SER A 4 31.45 30.00 -27.39
N GLN A 5 32.52 30.55 -26.81
CA GLN A 5 33.81 30.71 -27.50
C GLN A 5 34.53 29.37 -27.65
N PHE A 6 34.46 28.51 -26.62
CA PHE A 6 35.07 27.18 -26.66
C PHE A 6 34.38 26.25 -27.68
N GLN A 7 33.04 26.22 -27.73
CA GLN A 7 32.31 25.45 -28.74
C GLN A 7 32.58 25.94 -30.17
N LYS A 8 32.71 27.26 -30.38
CA LYS A 8 33.11 27.81 -31.68
C LYS A 8 34.52 27.36 -32.09
N GLN A 9 35.46 27.35 -31.15
CA GLN A 9 36.81 26.81 -31.39
C GLN A 9 36.80 25.31 -31.67
N GLN A 10 35.98 24.51 -30.97
CA GLN A 10 35.83 23.08 -31.25
C GLN A 10 35.24 22.82 -32.63
N GLY A 11 34.22 23.58 -33.05
CA GLY A 11 33.64 23.46 -34.39
C GLY A 11 34.64 23.76 -35.52
N LEU A 12 35.59 24.67 -35.28
CA LEU A 12 36.71 24.98 -36.19
C LEU A 12 37.83 23.92 -36.16
N SER A 13 37.98 23.22 -35.03
CA SER A 13 39.05 22.24 -34.77
C SER A 13 38.62 20.78 -34.99
N ALA A 14 37.40 20.53 -35.47
CA ALA A 14 36.80 19.19 -35.57
C ALA A 14 37.61 18.18 -36.41
N ALA A 15 38.56 18.64 -37.23
CA ALA A 15 39.47 17.79 -38.00
C ALA A 15 40.76 17.36 -37.27
N SER A 16 41.12 17.97 -36.12
CA SER A 16 42.45 17.81 -35.50
C SER A 16 42.49 17.02 -34.18
N GLY A 17 41.42 16.34 -33.78
CA GLY A 17 41.38 15.56 -32.53
C GLY A 17 41.27 16.43 -31.25
N LEU A 18 41.13 15.77 -30.09
CA LEU A 18 40.96 16.45 -28.79
C LEU A 18 42.14 17.39 -28.50
N THR A 19 41.89 18.70 -28.54
CA THR A 19 42.83 19.72 -28.07
C THR A 19 42.82 19.73 -26.54
N GLN A 20 43.89 19.22 -25.94
CA GLN A 20 44.08 19.28 -24.50
C GLN A 20 44.20 20.75 -24.09
N THR A 21 43.37 21.17 -23.13
CA THR A 21 43.49 22.51 -22.53
C THR A 21 44.49 22.48 -21.38
N ASP A 22 45.15 23.61 -21.09
CA ASP A 22 46.12 23.71 -19.98
C ASP A 22 45.48 23.59 -18.58
N ALA A 23 44.14 23.59 -18.49
CA ALA A 23 43.43 23.53 -17.24
C ALA A 23 43.54 22.13 -16.60
N LYS A 24 44.28 22.04 -15.48
CA LYS A 24 44.39 20.83 -14.67
C LYS A 24 43.32 20.85 -13.57
N ILE A 25 42.32 19.98 -13.69
CA ILE A 25 41.19 19.91 -12.76
C ILE A 25 41.39 18.67 -11.85
N PRO A 26 41.45 18.84 -10.52
CA PRO A 26 41.51 17.70 -9.61
C PRO A 26 40.14 17.00 -9.56
N ILE A 27 40.12 15.68 -9.70
CA ILE A 27 38.91 14.86 -9.60
C ILE A 27 39.17 13.77 -8.57
N LEU A 28 38.22 13.56 -7.65
CA LEU A 28 38.25 12.46 -6.71
C LEU A 28 37.28 11.37 -7.18
N VAL A 29 37.74 10.13 -7.22
CA VAL A 29 36.91 8.97 -7.55
C VAL A 29 36.85 8.06 -6.34
N VAL A 30 35.65 7.85 -5.81
CA VAL A 30 35.39 6.97 -4.66
C VAL A 30 34.67 5.73 -5.16
N ILE A 31 35.31 4.57 -4.99
CA ILE A 31 34.70 3.28 -5.37
C ILE A 31 33.89 2.75 -4.18
N ARG A 32 32.59 2.61 -4.37
CA ARG A 32 31.67 2.01 -3.40
C ARG A 32 31.52 0.53 -3.70
N ASN A 33 31.73 -0.29 -2.67
CA ASN A 33 31.42 -1.70 -2.68
C ASN A 33 30.52 -2.00 -1.48
N SER A 34 29.30 -2.40 -1.77
CA SER A 34 28.24 -2.69 -0.80
C SER A 34 28.63 -3.85 0.12
N GLY A 35 29.54 -4.75 -0.30
CA GLY A 35 30.04 -5.87 0.51
C GLY A 35 28.95 -6.83 1.02
N SER A 36 27.71 -6.64 0.59
CA SER A 36 26.52 -7.38 0.95
C SER A 36 26.41 -8.63 0.10
N LYS A 37 25.87 -9.71 0.67
CA LYS A 37 25.51 -10.92 -0.11
C LYS A 37 24.29 -10.68 -1.01
N GLY A 38 23.65 -9.51 -0.93
CA GLY A 38 22.56 -9.04 -1.77
C GLY A 38 23.00 -8.49 -3.13
N GLY A 39 22.04 -7.92 -3.87
CA GLY A 39 22.29 -7.36 -5.20
C GLY A 39 23.37 -6.27 -5.15
N LYS A 40 24.40 -6.42 -6.00
CA LYS A 40 25.50 -5.44 -6.19
C LYS A 40 25.05 -4.16 -6.90
N THR A 41 23.76 -3.82 -6.83
CA THR A 41 23.14 -2.75 -7.62
C THR A 41 23.62 -1.36 -7.20
N LEU A 42 24.07 -1.22 -5.94
CA LEU A 42 24.64 0.03 -5.43
C LEU A 42 26.17 0.07 -5.52
N ASP A 43 26.82 -0.98 -6.02
CA ASP A 43 28.25 -0.97 -6.29
C ASP A 43 28.51 -0.04 -7.47
N GLY A 44 29.52 0.82 -7.35
CA GLY A 44 29.81 1.79 -8.39
C GLY A 44 30.86 2.80 -7.96
N SER A 45 31.05 3.82 -8.79
CA SER A 45 32.02 4.88 -8.57
C SER A 45 31.31 6.22 -8.41
N GLU A 46 31.65 6.95 -7.35
CA GLU A 46 31.26 8.35 -7.18
C GLU A 46 32.39 9.23 -7.71
N ILE A 47 32.04 10.15 -8.60
CA ILE A 47 32.99 11.11 -9.20
C ILE A 47 32.70 12.47 -8.58
N ILE A 48 33.66 13.00 -7.85
CA ILE A 48 33.56 14.29 -7.16
C ILE A 48 34.51 15.27 -7.86
N ALA A 49 33.94 16.36 -8.38
CA ALA A 49 34.66 17.42 -9.06
C ALA A 49 34.38 18.80 -8.40
N PRO A 50 35.31 19.76 -8.52
CA PRO A 50 35.11 21.12 -8.02
C PRO A 50 33.89 21.81 -8.64
N ALA A 51 33.29 22.73 -7.88
CA ALA A 51 32.17 23.54 -8.36
C ALA A 51 32.56 24.32 -9.64
N GLY A 52 31.62 24.40 -10.58
CA GLY A 52 31.82 25.03 -11.89
C GLY A 52 32.05 24.06 -13.05
N PHE A 53 32.60 22.88 -12.80
CA PHE A 53 32.90 21.87 -13.85
C PHE A 53 31.84 20.77 -14.00
N GLY A 54 30.76 20.82 -13.19
CA GLY A 54 29.75 19.76 -13.16
C GLY A 54 29.06 19.54 -14.51
N ARG A 55 28.80 20.62 -15.26
CA ARG A 55 28.15 20.52 -16.58
C ARG A 55 29.06 19.89 -17.63
N ASP A 56 30.33 20.28 -17.68
CA ASP A 56 31.29 19.74 -18.65
C ASP A 56 31.52 18.25 -18.41
N LEU A 57 31.68 17.87 -17.13
CA LEU A 57 31.79 16.47 -16.72
C LEU A 57 30.53 15.68 -17.10
N TRP A 58 29.34 16.24 -16.86
CA TRP A 58 28.07 15.60 -17.21
C TRP A 58 27.91 15.37 -18.71
N ILE A 59 28.26 16.36 -19.55
CA ILE A 59 28.25 16.22 -21.01
C ILE A 59 29.25 15.15 -21.46
N ALA A 60 30.47 15.18 -20.91
CA ALA A 60 31.50 14.18 -21.24
C ALA A 60 31.04 12.75 -20.91
N LEU A 61 30.40 12.56 -19.74
CA LEU A 61 29.83 11.26 -19.36
C LEU A 61 28.72 10.83 -20.31
N HIS A 62 27.85 11.75 -20.74
CA HIS A 62 26.75 11.41 -21.65
C HIS A 62 27.27 11.04 -23.05
N LEU A 63 28.29 11.75 -23.54
CA LEU A 63 28.99 11.41 -24.78
C LEU A 63 29.71 10.06 -24.69
N ALA A 64 30.16 9.68 -23.49
CA ALA A 64 30.68 8.34 -23.19
C ALA A 64 29.58 7.28 -23.00
N THR A 65 28.35 7.54 -23.47
CA THR A 65 27.19 6.62 -23.47
C THR A 65 26.57 6.31 -22.10
N THR A 66 26.84 7.13 -21.08
CA THR A 66 26.16 6.98 -19.79
C THR A 66 24.73 7.55 -19.81
N HIS A 67 23.83 6.92 -19.06
CA HIS A 67 22.44 7.33 -18.93
C HIS A 67 22.17 7.92 -17.54
N ALA A 68 21.38 8.99 -17.50
CA ALA A 68 20.96 9.62 -16.27
C ALA A 68 19.87 8.79 -15.57
N SER A 69 20.03 8.57 -14.26
CA SER A 69 19.02 7.95 -13.40
C SER A 69 18.38 9.00 -12.49
N GLY A 70 17.08 8.81 -12.20
CA GLY A 70 16.35 9.69 -11.28
C GLY A 70 16.22 9.09 -9.88
N ARG A 71 15.56 9.83 -8.97
CA ARG A 71 15.27 9.34 -7.61
C ARG A 71 14.48 8.02 -7.62
N ARG A 72 13.57 7.83 -8.59
CA ARG A 72 12.83 6.56 -8.71
C ARG A 72 13.75 5.36 -8.93
N ASP A 73 14.76 5.51 -9.78
CA ASP A 73 15.68 4.43 -10.13
C ASP A 73 16.66 4.16 -8.99
N ASP A 74 17.10 5.22 -8.31
CA ASP A 74 17.90 5.13 -7.09
C ASP A 74 17.15 4.36 -5.99
N LEU A 75 15.88 4.65 -5.77
CA LEU A 75 15.04 3.93 -4.82
C LEU A 75 14.82 2.46 -5.21
N ALA A 76 14.75 2.16 -6.51
CA ALA A 76 14.69 0.79 -7.00
C ALA A 76 16.03 0.07 -6.78
N ALA A 77 17.16 0.75 -6.98
CA ALA A 77 18.49 0.22 -6.72
C ALA A 77 18.70 -0.12 -5.23
N HIS A 78 18.22 0.74 -4.32
CA HIS A 78 18.22 0.48 -2.87
C HIS A 78 17.40 -0.78 -2.52
N LEU A 79 16.21 -0.94 -3.08
CA LEU A 79 15.39 -2.13 -2.87
C LEU A 79 16.07 -3.41 -3.41
N GLU A 80 16.70 -3.34 -4.59
CA GLU A 80 17.42 -4.46 -5.20
C GLU A 80 18.67 -4.86 -4.38
N ALA A 81 19.34 -3.88 -3.80
CA ALA A 81 20.43 -4.08 -2.86
C ALA A 81 19.95 -4.50 -1.46
N GLY A 82 18.64 -4.45 -1.17
CA GLY A 82 18.07 -4.76 0.14
C GLY A 82 18.46 -3.76 1.22
N ARG A 83 18.69 -2.50 0.87
CA ARG A 83 19.08 -1.41 1.77
C ARG A 83 17.96 -0.38 1.90
N PHE A 84 17.81 0.19 3.10
CA PHE A 84 16.90 1.31 3.32
C PHE A 84 17.52 2.61 2.80
N ASP A 85 16.68 3.47 2.22
CA ASP A 85 17.08 4.79 1.72
C ASP A 85 16.93 5.87 2.81
N PHE A 86 17.98 6.66 3.02
CA PHE A 86 17.94 7.79 3.94
C PHE A 86 17.48 9.07 3.21
N PRO A 87 16.62 9.92 3.81
CA PRO A 87 15.99 9.80 5.14
C PRO A 87 14.61 9.11 5.11
N GLU A 88 14.03 8.87 3.93
CA GLU A 88 12.60 8.50 3.77
C GLU A 88 12.21 7.20 4.49
N ASP A 89 13.13 6.24 4.55
CA ASP A 89 12.85 4.91 5.10
C ASP A 89 13.23 4.77 6.59
N MET A 90 13.76 5.83 7.22
CA MET A 90 14.24 5.81 8.59
C MET A 90 13.20 6.41 9.55
N PRO A 91 12.51 5.60 10.38
CA PRO A 91 11.38 6.08 11.19
C PRO A 91 11.79 6.87 12.45
N ASP A 92 13.04 6.73 12.89
CA ASP A 92 13.56 7.30 14.14
C ASP A 92 14.40 8.57 13.96
N CYS A 93 14.82 8.88 12.73
CA CYS A 93 15.42 10.15 12.38
C CYS A 93 14.36 11.26 12.34
N GLU A 94 14.74 12.49 12.70
CA GLU A 94 13.86 13.67 12.59
C GLU A 94 13.52 13.99 11.13
N ALA A 95 14.53 14.00 10.25
CA ALA A 95 14.35 14.21 8.82
C ALA A 95 13.40 13.17 8.19
N GLY A 96 13.51 11.90 8.63
CA GLY A 96 12.61 10.84 8.17
C GLY A 96 11.17 11.02 8.65
N ARG A 97 10.95 11.52 9.88
CA ARG A 97 9.61 11.84 10.39
C ARG A 97 8.98 13.02 9.67
N GLU A 98 9.75 14.07 9.39
CA GLU A 98 9.26 15.22 8.65
C GLU A 98 8.87 14.84 7.22
N GLU A 99 9.74 14.07 6.54
CA GLU A 99 9.46 13.55 5.21
C GLU A 99 8.23 12.63 5.20
N ALA A 100 8.10 11.72 6.16
CA ALA A 100 6.95 10.83 6.26
C ALA A 100 5.64 11.62 6.46
N LYS A 101 5.66 12.69 7.27
CA LYS A 101 4.50 13.59 7.44
C LYS A 101 4.17 14.34 6.15
N ARG A 102 5.18 14.86 5.45
CA ARG A 102 4.99 15.53 4.15
C ARG A 102 4.32 14.60 3.15
N VAL A 103 4.86 13.40 2.98
CA VAL A 103 4.30 12.38 2.08
C VAL A 103 2.89 11.97 2.51
N GLN A 104 2.64 11.84 3.82
CA GLN A 104 1.30 11.56 4.34
C GLN A 104 0.29 12.64 3.90
N TYR A 105 0.61 13.92 4.09
CA TYR A 105 -0.26 15.02 3.66
C TYR A 105 -0.53 15.01 2.15
N GLU A 106 0.51 14.76 1.34
CA GLU A 106 0.35 14.66 -0.12
C GLU A 106 -0.60 13.52 -0.53
N LEU A 107 -0.48 12.36 0.11
CA LEU A 107 -1.33 11.20 -0.16
C LEU A 107 -2.78 11.41 0.33
N GLU A 108 -2.96 12.07 1.48
CA GLU A 108 -4.27 12.44 2.01
C GLU A 108 -4.97 13.47 1.13
N ASP A 109 -4.25 14.49 0.67
CA ASP A 109 -4.76 15.48 -0.29
C ASP A 109 -5.11 14.81 -1.64
N ALA A 110 -4.23 13.96 -2.17
CA ALA A 110 -4.51 13.19 -3.38
C ALA A 110 -5.73 12.26 -3.22
N TYR A 111 -5.95 11.70 -2.03
CA TYR A 111 -7.14 10.92 -1.71
C TYR A 111 -8.39 11.79 -1.60
N ALA A 112 -8.29 12.96 -0.98
CA ALA A 112 -9.39 13.92 -0.84
C ALA A 112 -9.83 14.51 -2.20
N LYS A 113 -8.89 14.73 -3.14
CA LYS A 113 -9.19 15.18 -4.51
C LYS A 113 -10.06 14.19 -5.30
N ARG A 114 -9.99 12.89 -4.99
CA ARG A 114 -10.83 11.88 -5.66
C ARG A 114 -12.29 12.04 -5.26
N PRO A 115 -13.26 11.88 -6.18
CA PRO A 115 -14.67 11.87 -5.81
C PRO A 115 -14.98 10.64 -4.94
N HIS A 116 -15.91 10.79 -4.00
CA HIS A 116 -16.21 9.80 -2.96
C HIS A 116 -16.42 8.37 -3.51
N ASN A 117 -17.16 8.21 -4.61
CA ASN A 117 -17.42 6.89 -5.23
C ASN A 117 -16.19 6.24 -5.89
N ARG A 118 -15.12 6.99 -6.16
CA ARG A 118 -13.85 6.49 -6.69
C ARG A 118 -12.80 6.32 -5.58
N ARG A 119 -13.10 6.72 -4.34
CA ARG A 119 -12.21 6.51 -3.20
C ARG A 119 -12.28 5.06 -2.75
N VAL A 120 -11.13 4.54 -2.34
CA VAL A 120 -11.05 3.24 -1.68
C VAL A 120 -11.57 3.40 -0.26
N SER A 121 -12.50 2.55 0.16
CA SER A 121 -12.88 2.43 1.58
C SER A 121 -11.83 1.57 2.29
N TYR A 122 -10.92 2.20 3.03
CA TYR A 122 -9.83 1.52 3.72
C TYR A 122 -10.31 0.77 4.97
N TRP A 123 -11.22 1.37 5.74
CA TRP A 123 -11.65 0.79 7.01
C TRP A 123 -12.70 -0.31 6.81
N GLN A 124 -13.90 0.04 6.36
CA GLN A 124 -15.02 -0.90 6.25
C GLN A 124 -14.70 -2.08 5.32
N ARG A 125 -14.11 -1.81 4.15
CA ARG A 125 -13.89 -2.84 3.12
C ARG A 125 -12.55 -3.57 3.24
N LEU A 126 -11.48 -2.90 3.67
CA LEU A 126 -10.12 -3.47 3.68
C LEU A 126 -9.54 -3.66 5.08
N SER A 127 -10.20 -3.16 6.14
CA SER A 127 -9.74 -3.26 7.52
C SER A 127 -8.31 -2.71 7.70
N ILE A 128 -8.10 -1.46 7.26
CA ILE A 128 -6.84 -0.72 7.40
C ILE A 128 -7.12 0.56 8.18
N GLN A 129 -6.47 0.71 9.34
CA GLN A 129 -6.58 1.92 10.17
C GLN A 129 -5.82 3.08 9.54
N HIS A 130 -4.52 2.85 9.28
CA HIS A 130 -3.56 3.82 8.78
C HIS A 130 -3.09 3.43 7.37
N PRO A 131 -3.69 4.02 6.31
CA PRO A 131 -3.34 3.73 4.91
C PRO A 131 -2.19 4.58 4.36
N PHE A 132 -1.93 5.75 4.94
CA PHE A 132 -0.94 6.73 4.47
C PHE A 132 0.18 7.00 5.48
N SER A 133 0.10 6.40 6.66
CA SER A 133 1.11 6.46 7.71
C SER A 133 1.40 5.07 8.26
N PHE A 134 2.54 4.93 8.93
CA PHE A 134 2.97 3.66 9.52
C PHE A 134 2.55 3.49 10.98
N GLU A 135 2.46 4.60 11.73
CA GLU A 135 2.14 4.66 13.17
C GLU A 135 2.91 3.63 14.02
N TRP A 136 4.24 3.62 13.88
CA TRP A 136 5.11 2.64 14.55
C TRP A 136 4.92 2.62 16.07
N SER A 137 4.77 3.79 16.69
CA SER A 137 4.56 3.91 18.14
C SER A 137 3.28 3.21 18.60
N GLN A 138 2.18 3.36 17.86
CA GLN A 138 0.91 2.67 18.17
C GLN A 138 1.06 1.16 18.02
N LEU A 139 1.76 0.70 16.97
CA LEU A 139 1.98 -0.73 16.75
C LEU A 139 2.84 -1.32 17.87
N LEU A 140 3.95 -0.67 18.21
CA LEU A 140 4.83 -1.11 19.29
C LEU A 140 4.11 -1.16 20.63
N HIS A 141 3.29 -0.15 20.93
CA HIS A 141 2.49 -0.15 22.16
C HIS A 141 1.56 -1.36 22.22
N SER A 142 0.83 -1.67 21.13
CA SER A 142 -0.06 -2.84 21.07
C SER A 142 0.64 -4.20 21.26
N TRP A 143 1.96 -4.25 21.03
CA TRP A 143 2.78 -5.45 21.22
C TRP A 143 3.49 -5.53 22.57
N THR A 144 3.70 -4.39 23.24
CA THR A 144 4.51 -4.31 24.47
C THR A 144 3.66 -4.17 25.73
N THR A 145 2.51 -3.50 25.64
CA THR A 145 1.54 -3.40 26.74
C THR A 145 0.33 -4.27 26.46
N PRO A 146 -0.10 -5.12 27.40
CA PRO A 146 -1.41 -5.76 27.30
C PRO A 146 -2.52 -4.70 27.32
N SER A 147 -3.64 -5.01 26.66
CA SER A 147 -4.79 -4.17 26.27
C SER A 147 -5.50 -3.36 27.39
N CYS A 148 -4.96 -3.27 28.61
CA CYS A 148 -5.64 -2.68 29.77
C CYS A 148 -5.04 -1.39 30.36
N ASP A 149 -3.91 -0.86 29.88
CA ASP A 149 -3.29 0.35 30.43
C ASP A 149 -3.23 1.50 29.41
N SER A 150 -4.36 2.15 29.16
CA SER A 150 -4.48 3.33 28.27
C SER A 150 -3.79 4.59 28.79
N SER A 151 -3.19 4.54 30.00
CA SER A 151 -2.60 5.69 30.70
C SER A 151 -1.10 5.88 30.46
N LYS A 152 -0.45 4.98 29.72
CA LYS A 152 1.01 5.05 29.48
C LYS A 152 1.31 5.90 28.25
N GLN A 153 2.09 6.97 28.46
CA GLN A 153 2.61 7.83 27.40
C GLN A 153 3.29 6.98 26.31
N LEU A 154 2.92 7.22 25.04
CA LEU A 154 3.51 6.51 23.90
C LEU A 154 5.02 6.80 23.85
N LYS A 155 5.82 5.79 24.20
CA LYS A 155 7.27 5.87 24.03
C LYS A 155 7.61 5.97 22.55
N GLN A 156 8.62 6.77 22.23
CA GLN A 156 9.11 6.91 20.87
C GLN A 156 9.74 5.60 20.39
N SER A 157 9.39 5.19 19.17
CA SER A 157 9.99 4.04 18.51
C SER A 157 11.42 4.36 18.06
N TYR A 158 12.36 3.42 18.25
CA TYR A 158 13.69 3.48 17.68
C TYR A 158 14.01 2.19 16.92
N VAL A 159 14.94 2.25 15.96
CA VAL A 159 15.37 1.09 15.18
C VAL A 159 16.59 0.43 15.84
N LEU A 160 16.51 -0.87 16.05
CA LEU A 160 17.66 -1.67 16.48
C LEU A 160 18.64 -1.81 15.31
N ARG A 161 19.82 -1.18 15.43
CA ARG A 161 20.89 -1.22 14.42
C ARG A 161 22.13 -1.99 14.86
N ASP A 162 22.22 -2.40 16.14
CA ASP A 162 23.37 -3.17 16.60
C ASP A 162 23.46 -4.49 15.84
N ARG A 163 24.53 -4.61 15.05
CA ARG A 163 24.79 -5.77 14.20
C ARG A 163 24.94 -7.04 15.02
N ARG A 164 25.55 -6.98 16.22
CA ARG A 164 25.74 -8.17 17.05
C ARG A 164 24.40 -8.68 17.55
N ALA A 165 23.55 -7.78 18.05
CA ALA A 165 22.19 -8.12 18.44
C ALA A 165 21.36 -8.68 17.28
N LEU A 166 21.37 -8.02 16.12
CA LEU A 166 20.63 -8.47 14.93
C LEU A 166 21.09 -9.85 14.43
N MET A 167 22.40 -10.13 14.45
CA MET A 167 22.94 -11.45 14.09
C MET A 167 22.49 -12.53 15.08
N GLN A 168 22.53 -12.28 16.39
CA GLN A 168 22.06 -13.24 17.39
C GLN A 168 20.57 -13.56 17.21
N ILE A 169 19.74 -12.54 16.96
CA ILE A 169 18.31 -12.73 16.70
C ILE A 169 18.10 -13.51 15.38
N ALA A 170 18.84 -13.17 14.32
CA ALA A 170 18.74 -13.85 13.03
C ALA A 170 19.11 -15.34 13.13
N GLU A 171 20.17 -15.67 13.88
CA GLU A 171 20.59 -17.06 14.06
C GLU A 171 19.64 -17.84 15.00
N TRP A 172 19.08 -17.18 16.02
CA TRP A 172 17.99 -17.75 16.82
C TRP A 172 16.75 -18.06 15.96
N LEU A 173 16.38 -17.16 15.04
CA LEU A 173 15.30 -17.39 14.08
C LEU A 173 15.54 -18.60 13.17
N LYS A 174 16.80 -18.86 12.78
CA LYS A 174 17.19 -20.09 12.05
C LYS A 174 17.19 -21.34 12.94
N GLY A 175 17.35 -21.18 14.25
CA GLY A 175 17.36 -22.26 15.23
C GLY A 175 18.77 -22.73 15.63
N HIS A 176 19.80 -21.93 15.32
CA HIS A 176 21.19 -22.26 15.63
C HIS A 176 21.62 -21.85 17.05
N HIS A 177 20.85 -21.00 17.74
CA HIS A 177 21.16 -20.50 19.09
C HIS A 177 19.95 -20.50 20.02
N THR A 178 20.21 -20.32 21.32
CA THR A 178 19.22 -20.11 22.37
C THR A 178 18.52 -18.76 22.23
N ARG A 179 17.40 -18.61 22.95
CA ARG A 179 16.62 -17.37 22.98
C ARG A 179 17.47 -16.22 23.57
N PRO A 180 17.61 -15.07 22.89
CA PRO A 180 18.42 -13.95 23.37
C PRO A 180 17.63 -13.07 24.36
N ASP A 181 17.38 -13.58 25.57
CA ASP A 181 16.49 -12.93 26.55
C ASP A 181 16.95 -11.54 27.00
N GLY A 182 18.26 -11.33 27.16
CA GLY A 182 18.81 -10.02 27.52
C GLY A 182 18.47 -8.95 26.48
N ILE A 183 18.64 -9.27 25.20
CA ILE A 183 18.36 -8.34 24.08
C ILE A 183 16.86 -8.10 23.94
N LEU A 184 16.04 -9.15 24.07
CA LEU A 184 14.59 -9.04 23.94
C LEU A 184 13.96 -8.20 25.06
N SER A 185 14.48 -8.31 26.29
CA SER A 185 13.99 -7.52 27.43
C SER A 185 14.48 -6.08 27.39
N GLU A 186 15.76 -5.85 27.07
CA GLU A 186 16.36 -4.51 26.99
C GLU A 186 15.74 -3.67 25.87
N HIS A 187 15.48 -4.27 24.71
CA HIS A 187 15.03 -3.57 23.51
C HIS A 187 13.57 -3.83 23.13
N ALA A 188 12.71 -4.10 24.12
CA ALA A 188 11.30 -4.48 23.89
C ALA A 188 10.52 -3.46 23.01
N HIS A 189 10.83 -2.17 23.11
CA HIS A 189 10.20 -1.09 22.33
C HIS A 189 10.95 -0.72 21.03
N SER A 190 11.80 -1.62 20.53
CA SER A 190 12.55 -1.39 19.28
C SER A 190 11.88 -1.99 18.05
N LEU A 191 12.16 -1.39 16.90
CA LEU A 191 11.87 -1.92 15.58
C LEU A 191 13.07 -2.67 15.04
N VAL A 192 12.84 -3.83 14.44
CA VAL A 192 13.86 -4.62 13.77
C VAL A 192 13.69 -4.49 12.25
N PRO A 193 14.77 -4.15 11.51
CA PRO A 193 14.75 -4.11 10.06
C PRO A 193 14.60 -5.52 9.49
N VAL A 194 13.63 -5.71 8.61
CA VAL A 194 13.34 -6.99 7.96
C VAL A 194 13.32 -6.87 6.45
N PHE A 195 13.79 -7.93 5.82
CA PHE A 195 13.71 -8.19 4.39
C PHE A 195 12.69 -9.28 4.12
N LEU A 196 11.95 -9.08 3.05
CA LEU A 196 10.78 -9.87 2.71
C LEU A 196 10.89 -10.32 1.25
N ASP A 197 10.86 -11.63 1.05
CA ASP A 197 10.87 -12.27 -0.27
C ASP A 197 9.54 -12.99 -0.49
N SER A 198 8.82 -12.68 -1.58
CA SER A 198 7.61 -13.41 -1.95
C SER A 198 7.93 -14.87 -2.25
N ILE A 199 7.12 -15.80 -1.69
CA ILE A 199 7.26 -17.25 -1.93
C ILE A 199 6.59 -17.64 -3.25
N ALA A 200 5.58 -16.89 -3.67
CA ALA A 200 4.83 -17.11 -4.89
C ALA A 200 4.45 -15.77 -5.53
N GLU A 201 3.28 -15.71 -6.16
CA GLU A 201 2.73 -14.49 -6.74
C GLU A 201 2.46 -13.44 -5.64
N GLY A 202 2.91 -12.22 -5.89
CA GLY A 202 2.71 -11.09 -5.00
C GLY A 202 3.68 -9.97 -5.32
N ARG A 203 3.16 -8.74 -5.40
CA ARG A 203 3.96 -7.52 -5.50
C ARG A 203 3.67 -6.65 -4.28
N PRO A 204 4.48 -6.75 -3.22
CA PRO A 204 4.30 -5.90 -2.04
C PRO A 204 4.48 -4.43 -2.44
N ARG A 205 3.81 -3.53 -1.73
CA ARG A 205 3.92 -2.07 -1.92
C ARG A 205 4.11 -1.37 -0.58
N ARG A 206 4.61 -0.13 -0.65
CA ARG A 206 4.71 0.79 0.49
C ARG A 206 3.38 0.90 1.24
N TYR A 207 3.46 1.03 2.57
CA TYR A 207 2.36 0.99 3.53
C TYR A 207 1.67 -0.38 3.68
N GLY A 208 2.10 -1.40 2.93
CA GLY A 208 1.60 -2.76 3.07
C GLY A 208 1.75 -3.28 4.50
N LEU A 209 0.86 -4.18 4.88
CA LEU A 209 0.83 -4.85 6.17
C LEU A 209 1.64 -6.14 6.11
N ILE A 210 2.38 -6.41 7.17
CA ILE A 210 2.97 -7.72 7.45
C ILE A 210 2.10 -8.35 8.53
N CYS A 211 1.56 -9.54 8.27
CA CYS A 211 0.61 -10.21 9.13
C CYS A 211 1.05 -11.63 9.48
N LEU A 212 0.62 -12.11 10.65
CA LEU A 212 0.85 -13.48 11.11
C LEU A 212 -0.11 -14.45 10.38
N PRO A 213 0.38 -15.56 9.81
CA PRO A 213 -0.47 -16.60 9.25
C PRO A 213 -1.10 -17.45 10.36
N ASN A 214 -2.31 -17.95 10.10
CA ASN A 214 -2.95 -18.96 10.94
C ASN A 214 -2.42 -20.36 10.61
N SER A 215 -2.70 -21.34 11.47
CA SER A 215 -2.34 -22.75 11.22
C SER A 215 -2.93 -23.27 9.90
N GLU A 216 -4.18 -22.89 9.59
CA GLU A 216 -4.85 -23.24 8.32
C GLU A 216 -4.10 -22.67 7.10
N ASP A 217 -3.62 -21.43 7.18
CA ASP A 217 -2.87 -20.80 6.11
C ASP A 217 -1.55 -21.56 5.86
N LEU A 218 -0.87 -21.97 6.93
CA LEU A 218 0.37 -22.74 6.86
C LEU A 218 0.14 -24.15 6.29
N GLU A 219 -0.97 -24.80 6.62
CA GLU A 219 -1.36 -26.08 6.02
C GLU A 219 -1.63 -25.94 4.52
N ASN A 220 -2.35 -24.88 4.12
CA ASN A 220 -2.59 -24.57 2.71
C ASN A 220 -1.28 -24.35 1.93
N LEU A 221 -0.29 -23.71 2.56
CA LEU A 221 1.04 -23.55 1.97
C LEU A 221 1.79 -24.89 1.81
N ARG A 222 1.65 -25.81 2.78
CA ARG A 222 2.31 -27.13 2.75
C ARG A 222 1.68 -28.09 1.74
N ARG A 223 0.36 -28.06 1.58
CA ARG A 223 -0.40 -28.89 0.63
C ARG A 223 -0.22 -28.45 -0.83
N ARG A 224 0.52 -27.36 -1.07
CA ARG A 224 0.71 -26.77 -2.39
C ARG A 224 1.45 -27.72 -3.35
N PRO A 225 0.93 -27.95 -4.57
CA PRO A 225 1.72 -28.57 -5.64
C PRO A 225 2.82 -27.61 -6.11
N LYS A 226 4.02 -28.12 -6.43
CA LYS A 226 5.20 -27.29 -6.78
C LYS A 226 4.94 -26.24 -7.87
N ASN A 227 3.99 -26.49 -8.78
CA ASN A 227 3.58 -25.58 -9.87
C ASN A 227 2.15 -25.02 -9.72
N GLY A 228 1.48 -25.27 -8.59
CA GLY A 228 0.10 -24.84 -8.35
C GLY A 228 -0.01 -23.40 -7.84
N LYS A 229 -1.10 -22.74 -8.23
CA LYS A 229 -1.52 -21.43 -7.71
C LYS A 229 -1.92 -21.58 -6.25
N ILE A 230 -1.45 -20.66 -5.40
CA ILE A 230 -1.83 -20.63 -3.99
C ILE A 230 -3.29 -20.17 -3.89
N SER A 231 -4.09 -20.85 -3.05
CA SER A 231 -5.43 -20.38 -2.72
C SER A 231 -5.36 -18.97 -2.13
N SER A 232 -6.09 -18.05 -2.75
CA SER A 232 -6.02 -16.65 -2.35
C SER A 232 -6.65 -16.48 -0.96
N ILE A 233 -5.84 -16.15 0.04
CA ILE A 233 -6.34 -15.80 1.37
C ILE A 233 -6.91 -14.38 1.28
N ILE A 234 -8.18 -14.22 1.64
CA ILE A 234 -8.93 -12.98 1.44
C ILE A 234 -9.29 -12.35 2.78
N GLN A 235 -9.04 -11.05 2.90
CA GLN A 235 -9.63 -10.23 3.96
C GLN A 235 -11.12 -10.05 3.69
N GLU A 236 -11.93 -10.58 4.60
CA GLU A 236 -13.36 -10.29 4.62
C GLU A 236 -13.60 -8.82 5.02
N PRO A 237 -14.57 -8.13 4.40
CA PRO A 237 -14.97 -6.81 4.84
C PRO A 237 -15.53 -6.88 6.27
N ARG A 238 -15.38 -5.80 7.02
CA ARG A 238 -16.02 -5.71 8.34
C ARG A 238 -17.53 -5.75 8.13
N LYS A 239 -18.22 -6.61 8.89
CA LYS A 239 -19.68 -6.70 8.84
C LYS A 239 -20.24 -5.35 9.26
N GLU A 240 -20.81 -4.60 8.32
CA GLU A 240 -21.68 -3.50 8.68
C GLU A 240 -22.77 -4.08 9.59
N LYS A 241 -22.93 -3.53 10.80
CA LYS A 241 -24.14 -3.78 11.57
C LYS A 241 -25.28 -3.28 10.69
N LYS A 242 -25.93 -4.18 9.95
CA LYS A 242 -27.18 -3.88 9.26
C LYS A 242 -28.16 -3.46 10.35
N LYS A 243 -28.30 -2.15 10.58
CA LYS A 243 -29.57 -1.63 11.07
C LYS A 243 -30.58 -2.08 10.02
N LYS A 244 -31.48 -2.99 10.42
CA LYS A 244 -32.72 -3.23 9.68
C LYS A 244 -33.34 -1.86 9.44
N THR A 245 -33.14 -1.35 8.25
CA THR A 245 -33.87 -0.19 7.73
C THR A 245 -34.66 -0.81 6.61
N GLU A 246 -35.81 -1.36 6.95
CA GLU A 246 -36.79 -1.99 6.05
C GLU A 246 -37.47 -0.96 5.12
N GLU A 247 -36.82 0.17 4.81
CA GLU A 247 -37.46 1.31 4.12
C GLU A 247 -36.77 1.75 2.82
N GLU A 248 -35.80 0.99 2.30
CA GLU A 248 -35.22 1.26 0.96
C GLU A 248 -35.59 0.24 -0.13
N SER A 249 -36.49 -0.71 0.15
CA SER A 249 -37.10 -1.57 -0.88
C SER A 249 -38.48 -1.11 -1.37
N SER A 250 -38.99 0.05 -0.93
CA SER A 250 -40.29 0.58 -1.36
C SER A 250 -40.17 1.82 -2.26
N VAL A 251 -39.32 1.74 -3.29
CA VAL A 251 -39.49 2.57 -4.50
C VAL A 251 -39.61 1.64 -5.70
N GLU A 252 -40.53 0.69 -5.58
CA GLU A 252 -41.22 0.16 -6.75
C GLU A 252 -42.38 1.10 -7.06
N MET A 253 -42.61 1.33 -8.34
CA MET A 253 -43.61 2.26 -8.84
C MET A 253 -44.99 1.80 -8.37
N GLU A 254 -45.72 2.69 -7.70
CA GLU A 254 -47.18 2.56 -7.59
C GLU A 254 -47.77 2.68 -9.01
N ASP A 255 -47.86 1.56 -9.71
CA ASP A 255 -48.87 1.37 -10.74
C ASP A 255 -50.07 0.72 -10.05
N VAL A 256 -51.05 1.56 -9.75
CA VAL A 256 -52.38 1.16 -9.29
C VAL A 256 -53.07 0.44 -10.44
N GLU A 257 -53.18 -0.88 -10.37
CA GLU A 257 -54.25 -1.62 -11.04
C GLU A 257 -54.84 -2.67 -10.08
N ASN A 258 -56.13 -2.47 -9.80
CA ASN A 258 -56.99 -3.38 -9.06
C ASN A 258 -57.13 -4.70 -9.82
N GLY A 259 -56.89 -5.83 -9.16
CA GLY A 259 -57.24 -7.15 -9.66
C GLY A 259 -57.05 -8.20 -8.58
N LYS A 260 -58.16 -8.64 -7.97
CA LYS A 260 -58.19 -9.83 -7.11
C LYS A 260 -57.82 -11.04 -7.95
N GLU A 261 -56.90 -11.90 -7.50
CA GLU A 261 -56.93 -13.33 -7.85
C GLU A 261 -56.02 -14.19 -6.97
N GLY A 262 -56.64 -15.21 -6.36
CA GLY A 262 -56.20 -16.61 -6.38
C GLY A 262 -54.88 -17.02 -5.73
N LYS A 263 -54.98 -17.69 -4.58
CA LYS A 263 -53.92 -18.47 -3.93
C LYS A 263 -53.60 -19.76 -4.71
N ASP A 264 -53.04 -19.71 -5.91
CA ASP A 264 -52.63 -20.94 -6.66
C ASP A 264 -51.31 -20.79 -7.45
N ALA A 265 -50.55 -19.70 -7.27
CA ALA A 265 -49.38 -19.37 -8.10
C ALA A 265 -48.00 -19.86 -7.57
N GLU A 266 -47.96 -20.78 -6.61
CA GLU A 266 -46.67 -21.26 -6.05
C GLU A 266 -46.15 -22.58 -6.66
N PHE A 267 -46.90 -23.24 -7.54
CA PHE A 267 -46.54 -24.58 -8.05
C PHE A 267 -45.84 -24.63 -9.42
N TRP A 268 -45.81 -23.56 -10.22
CA TRP A 268 -45.33 -23.61 -11.62
C TRP A 268 -44.09 -22.77 -11.96
N LYS A 269 -43.19 -22.50 -11.01
CA LYS A 269 -42.00 -21.63 -11.27
C LYS A 269 -40.90 -22.26 -12.15
N ASP A 270 -40.91 -23.57 -12.38
CA ASP A 270 -39.79 -24.26 -13.06
C ASP A 270 -40.11 -24.84 -14.45
N ILE A 271 -41.23 -24.46 -15.07
CA ILE A 271 -41.51 -24.83 -16.47
C ILE A 271 -41.45 -23.60 -17.36
N ILE A 272 -40.40 -23.50 -18.16
CA ILE A 272 -40.30 -22.49 -19.22
C ILE A 272 -41.20 -22.95 -20.37
N SER A 273 -42.38 -22.35 -20.48
CA SER A 273 -43.25 -22.54 -21.66
C SER A 273 -42.55 -22.03 -22.93
N LEU A 274 -42.56 -22.86 -23.97
CA LEU A 274 -41.96 -22.59 -25.28
C LEU A 274 -42.91 -21.86 -26.25
N ASP A 275 -44.15 -21.56 -25.83
CA ASP A 275 -45.11 -20.83 -26.66
C ASP A 275 -44.77 -19.33 -26.76
N PRO A 276 -44.49 -18.81 -27.98
CA PRO A 276 -44.15 -17.39 -28.17
C PRO A 276 -45.26 -16.43 -27.73
N GLN A 277 -46.52 -16.86 -27.83
CA GLN A 277 -47.70 -16.04 -27.51
C GLN A 277 -47.94 -15.86 -26.01
N ALA A 278 -47.38 -16.73 -25.15
CA ALA A 278 -47.50 -16.59 -23.70
C ALA A 278 -46.62 -15.47 -23.10
N LYS A 279 -45.65 -14.95 -23.88
CA LYS A 279 -44.73 -13.88 -23.46
C LYS A 279 -45.10 -12.48 -23.97
N GLU A 280 -46.06 -12.37 -24.86
CA GLU A 280 -46.47 -11.08 -25.41
C GLU A 280 -47.66 -10.52 -24.63
N LYS A 281 -47.39 -9.62 -23.69
CA LYS A 281 -48.44 -8.81 -23.07
C LYS A 281 -48.86 -7.73 -24.09
N PRO A 282 -50.14 -7.65 -24.51
CA PRO A 282 -50.58 -6.58 -25.41
C PRO A 282 -50.53 -5.24 -24.68
N ILE A 283 -49.52 -4.43 -24.99
CA ILE A 283 -49.37 -3.10 -24.39
C ILE A 283 -50.24 -2.12 -25.19
N SER A 284 -51.24 -1.52 -24.53
CA SER A 284 -52.06 -0.48 -25.15
C SER A 284 -51.19 0.72 -25.55
N LEU A 285 -51.09 1.00 -26.85
CA LEU A 285 -50.33 2.12 -27.39
C LEU A 285 -50.81 3.49 -26.84
N LYS A 286 -52.08 3.60 -26.41
CA LYS A 286 -52.62 4.79 -25.71
C LYS A 286 -52.05 5.01 -24.30
N GLY A 287 -51.60 3.94 -23.64
CA GLY A 287 -50.93 4.02 -22.33
C GLY A 287 -49.48 4.46 -22.44
N VAL A 288 -48.79 4.00 -23.51
CA VAL A 288 -47.37 4.28 -23.78
C VAL A 288 -47.18 5.66 -24.41
N PHE A 289 -48.06 6.04 -25.34
CA PHE A 289 -48.08 7.34 -25.99
C PHE A 289 -49.29 8.14 -25.50
N LYS A 290 -49.30 8.52 -24.22
CA LYS A 290 -50.22 9.56 -23.76
C LYS A 290 -49.84 10.84 -24.48
N GLU A 291 -50.65 11.25 -25.46
CA GLU A 291 -50.64 12.55 -26.12
C GLU A 291 -51.06 13.66 -25.14
N LYS A 292 -50.40 13.71 -23.98
CA LYS A 292 -50.50 14.86 -23.09
C LYS A 292 -49.68 15.94 -23.76
N LEU A 293 -50.34 16.94 -24.33
CA LEU A 293 -49.78 18.27 -24.57
C LEU A 293 -49.33 18.83 -23.21
N ILE A 294 -48.18 18.35 -22.71
CA ILE A 294 -47.64 18.82 -21.44
C ILE A 294 -47.31 20.29 -21.66
N THR A 295 -48.06 21.15 -21.00
CA THR A 295 -47.88 22.59 -21.14
C THR A 295 -46.46 22.96 -20.69
N LYS A 296 -45.86 24.00 -21.29
CA LYS A 296 -44.52 24.48 -20.87
C LYS A 296 -44.43 24.71 -19.35
N LYS A 297 -45.56 25.11 -18.73
CA LYS A 297 -45.69 25.32 -17.28
C LYS A 297 -45.55 24.01 -16.48
N GLU A 298 -46.24 22.94 -16.86
CA GLU A 298 -46.16 21.64 -16.19
C GLU A 298 -44.79 20.99 -16.33
N ARG A 299 -44.17 21.08 -17.52
CA ARG A 299 -42.76 20.65 -17.71
C ARG A 299 -41.83 21.37 -16.75
N ARG A 300 -42.01 22.70 -16.57
CA ARG A 300 -41.23 23.52 -15.63
C ARG A 300 -41.46 23.11 -14.17
N HIS A 301 -42.70 22.84 -13.76
CA HIS A 301 -43.02 22.37 -12.40
C HIS A 301 -42.43 20.99 -12.12
N ALA A 302 -42.52 20.05 -13.07
CA ALA A 302 -41.91 18.73 -12.94
C ALA A 302 -40.37 18.80 -12.85
N LEU A 303 -39.73 19.65 -13.67
CA LEU A 303 -38.29 19.91 -13.59
C LEU A 303 -37.90 20.49 -12.22
N ASN A 304 -38.65 21.48 -11.72
CA ASN A 304 -38.39 22.08 -10.41
C ASN A 304 -38.59 21.07 -9.27
N ARG A 305 -39.58 20.19 -9.37
CA ARG A 305 -39.79 19.09 -8.40
C ARG A 305 -38.62 18.10 -8.42
N LYS A 306 -38.14 17.70 -9.61
CA LYS A 306 -36.93 16.87 -9.76
C LYS A 306 -35.69 17.55 -9.18
N LYS A 307 -35.48 18.84 -9.44
CA LYS A 307 -34.37 19.64 -8.87
C LYS A 307 -34.45 19.71 -7.34
N LYS A 308 -35.64 19.96 -6.77
CA LYS A 308 -35.86 19.96 -5.31
C LYS A 308 -35.58 18.59 -4.68
N ALA A 309 -36.09 17.51 -5.29
CA ALA A 309 -35.84 16.15 -4.82
C ALA A 309 -34.36 15.77 -4.89
N ALA A 310 -33.66 16.12 -5.98
CA ALA A 310 -32.22 15.91 -6.12
C ALA A 310 -31.42 16.69 -5.07
N LYS A 311 -31.79 17.96 -4.79
CA LYS A 311 -31.15 18.76 -3.74
C LYS A 311 -31.38 18.17 -2.34
N LYS A 312 -32.59 17.66 -2.06
CA LYS A 312 -32.90 16.97 -0.79
C LYS A 312 -32.08 15.67 -0.66
N ARG A 313 -32.01 14.84 -1.71
CA ARG A 313 -31.18 13.63 -1.75
C ARG A 313 -29.69 13.94 -1.55
N ALA A 314 -29.19 15.01 -2.17
CA ALA A 314 -27.80 15.45 -1.99
C ALA A 314 -27.51 15.91 -0.54
N LYS A 315 -28.45 16.62 0.10
CA LYS A 315 -28.33 17.05 1.50
C LYS A 315 -28.34 15.85 2.46
N ASN A 316 -29.32 14.96 2.31
CA ASN A 316 -29.41 13.74 3.13
C ASN A 316 -28.17 12.86 2.95
N GLY A 317 -27.75 12.65 1.69
CA GLY A 317 -26.55 11.88 1.40
C GLY A 317 -25.27 12.50 1.99
N LYS A 318 -25.18 13.84 2.14
CA LYS A 318 -24.06 14.47 2.84
C LYS A 318 -24.10 14.17 4.35
N LEU A 319 -25.28 14.25 4.96
CA LEU A 319 -25.45 13.98 6.40
C LEU A 319 -25.13 12.51 6.73
N ASP A 320 -25.66 11.57 5.95
CA ASP A 320 -25.41 10.14 6.16
C ASP A 320 -23.93 9.80 6.00
N ARG A 321 -23.22 10.47 5.09
CA ARG A 321 -21.77 10.30 4.92
C ARG A 321 -20.97 10.81 6.12
N LEU A 322 -21.33 11.96 6.67
CA LEU A 322 -20.68 12.49 7.87
C LEU A 322 -20.89 11.56 9.06
N ARG A 323 -22.11 11.06 9.21
CA ARG A 323 -22.43 10.06 10.23
C ARG A 323 -21.57 8.80 10.09
N LYS A 324 -21.50 8.22 8.89
CA LYS A 324 -20.66 7.05 8.62
C LYS A 324 -19.18 7.32 8.88
N ALA A 325 -18.67 8.49 8.50
CA ALA A 325 -17.27 8.86 8.75
C ALA A 325 -16.96 8.96 10.25
N ASN A 326 -17.86 9.52 11.05
CA ASN A 326 -17.70 9.58 12.51
C ASN A 326 -17.78 8.18 13.14
N GLU A 327 -18.73 7.35 12.71
CA GLU A 327 -18.83 5.95 13.16
C GLU A 327 -17.54 5.16 12.82
N GLU A 328 -16.95 5.37 11.63
CA GLU A 328 -15.66 4.77 11.27
C GLU A 328 -14.51 5.24 12.17
N LEU A 329 -14.46 6.52 12.54
CA LEU A 329 -13.43 7.06 13.44
C LEU A 329 -13.53 6.44 14.83
N GLU A 330 -14.74 6.40 15.40
CA GLU A 330 -14.98 5.79 16.71
C GLU A 330 -14.62 4.29 16.71
N GLU A 331 -14.91 3.56 15.64
CA GLU A 331 -14.52 2.15 15.53
C GLU A 331 -13.01 1.97 15.43
N LYS A 332 -12.32 2.84 14.69
CA LYS A 332 -10.86 2.78 14.58
C LYS A 332 -10.18 2.98 15.92
N GLU A 333 -10.66 3.93 16.72
CA GLU A 333 -10.12 4.24 18.05
C GLU A 333 -10.34 3.11 19.06
N LYS A 334 -11.45 2.37 18.94
CA LYS A 334 -11.76 1.25 19.83
C LYS A 334 -10.94 -0.02 19.56
N ILE A 335 -10.39 -0.15 18.37
CA ILE A 335 -9.74 -1.39 17.94
C ILE A 335 -8.22 -1.22 17.97
N ASP A 336 -7.56 -2.12 18.68
CA ASP A 336 -6.10 -2.17 18.70
C ASP A 336 -5.53 -2.40 17.30
N TYR A 337 -4.45 -1.69 17.00
CA TYR A 337 -3.79 -1.73 15.70
C TYR A 337 -3.36 -3.14 15.30
N ARG A 338 -2.86 -3.93 16.26
CA ARG A 338 -2.52 -5.34 16.08
C ARG A 338 -3.67 -6.19 15.52
N TYR A 339 -4.91 -5.92 15.95
CA TYR A 339 -6.11 -6.68 15.60
C TYR A 339 -7.01 -5.96 14.58
N ALA A 340 -6.47 -4.95 13.91
CA ALA A 340 -7.20 -4.20 12.89
C ALA A 340 -7.68 -5.08 11.72
N SER A 341 -6.92 -6.10 11.34
CA SER A 341 -7.25 -7.05 10.27
C SER A 341 -7.60 -8.44 10.81
N ASN A 342 -8.19 -9.31 9.97
CA ASN A 342 -8.51 -10.68 10.37
C ASN A 342 -7.26 -11.52 10.68
N ARG A 343 -6.11 -11.10 10.14
CA ARG A 343 -4.80 -11.62 10.49
C ARG A 343 -4.08 -10.59 11.34
N GLU A 344 -3.38 -11.05 12.35
CA GLU A 344 -2.71 -10.19 13.31
C GLU A 344 -1.57 -9.39 12.64
N THR A 345 -1.52 -8.08 12.85
CA THR A 345 -0.50 -7.21 12.24
C THR A 345 0.81 -7.27 13.02
N LEU A 346 1.85 -7.78 12.36
CA LEU A 346 3.22 -7.85 12.86
C LEU A 346 3.99 -6.57 12.54
N GLY A 347 3.79 -5.96 11.37
CA GLY A 347 4.65 -4.88 10.91
C GLY A 347 4.13 -4.17 9.68
N ARG A 348 4.95 -3.27 9.14
CA ARG A 348 4.63 -2.55 7.90
C ARG A 348 5.79 -2.61 6.91
N ILE A 349 5.41 -2.58 5.64
CA ILE A 349 6.31 -2.51 4.49
C ILE A 349 6.60 -1.05 4.19
N VAL A 350 7.87 -0.66 4.30
CA VAL A 350 8.35 0.69 4.00
C VAL A 350 8.58 0.83 2.51
N ARG A 351 9.28 -0.13 1.90
CA ARG A 351 9.45 -0.22 0.45
C ARG A 351 9.10 -1.61 -0.02
N GLY A 352 8.40 -1.68 -1.15
CA GLY A 352 8.08 -2.95 -1.76
C GLY A 352 7.85 -2.74 -3.24
N ASP A 353 8.47 -3.61 -4.03
CA ASP A 353 8.25 -3.68 -5.46
C ASP A 353 8.57 -5.09 -6.00
N TYR A 354 8.34 -5.31 -7.28
CA TYR A 354 8.81 -6.48 -7.97
C TYR A 354 10.31 -6.34 -8.24
N SER A 355 11.09 -7.33 -7.79
CA SER A 355 12.53 -7.36 -8.04
C SER A 355 12.82 -8.08 -9.34
N PHE A 356 13.58 -7.41 -10.20
CA PHE A 356 14.03 -7.96 -11.47
C PHE A 356 15.21 -8.91 -11.29
N SER A 357 16.07 -8.68 -10.29
CA SER A 357 17.22 -9.56 -10.02
C SER A 357 16.80 -10.94 -9.53
N SER A 358 15.66 -11.02 -8.84
CA SER A 358 15.17 -12.25 -8.21
C SER A 358 13.88 -12.79 -8.82
N ALA A 359 13.32 -12.09 -9.81
CA ALA A 359 12.05 -12.40 -10.49
C ALA A 359 10.89 -12.69 -9.52
N ARG A 360 10.80 -11.92 -8.43
CA ARG A 360 9.75 -12.06 -7.41
C ARG A 360 9.53 -10.74 -6.67
N GLY A 361 8.38 -10.62 -6.01
CA GLY A 361 8.11 -9.49 -5.12
C GLY A 361 9.09 -9.44 -3.96
N ARG A 362 9.71 -8.29 -3.74
CA ARG A 362 10.61 -8.01 -2.61
C ARG A 362 10.14 -6.80 -1.83
N ALA A 363 10.38 -6.82 -0.53
CA ALA A 363 10.06 -5.70 0.34
C ALA A 363 11.05 -5.54 1.49
N LEU A 364 11.14 -4.30 1.94
CA LEU A 364 11.84 -3.84 3.11
C LEU A 364 10.79 -3.29 4.08
N GLY A 365 10.93 -3.64 5.36
CA GLY A 365 9.98 -3.23 6.37
C GLY A 365 10.56 -3.27 7.76
N TYR A 366 9.75 -2.87 8.72
CA TYR A 366 10.07 -3.00 10.13
C TYR A 366 9.01 -3.80 10.86
N VAL A 367 9.47 -4.55 11.85
CA VAL A 367 8.65 -5.34 12.76
C VAL A 367 9.08 -5.04 14.20
N PRO A 368 8.17 -4.91 15.17
CA PRO A 368 8.49 -4.83 16.59
C PRO A 368 9.33 -6.02 17.08
N LEU A 369 10.34 -5.77 17.92
CA LEU A 369 11.13 -6.84 18.52
C LEU A 369 10.26 -7.83 19.33
N ALA A 370 9.23 -7.30 20.01
CA ALA A 370 8.26 -8.10 20.76
C ALA A 370 7.50 -9.15 19.90
N ALA A 371 7.38 -8.92 18.58
CA ALA A 371 6.68 -9.84 17.68
C ALA A 371 7.58 -10.97 17.13
N ILE A 372 8.90 -10.93 17.36
CA ILE A 372 9.85 -11.89 16.77
C ILE A 372 9.60 -13.32 17.26
N GLU A 373 9.13 -13.49 18.50
CA GLU A 373 8.79 -14.82 19.01
C GLU A 373 7.67 -15.47 18.19
N GLN A 374 6.65 -14.69 17.79
CA GLN A 374 5.57 -15.20 16.94
C GLN A 374 6.09 -15.55 15.54
N ILE A 375 7.02 -14.75 14.99
CA ILE A 375 7.67 -15.03 13.70
C ILE A 375 8.44 -16.35 13.75
N LYS A 376 9.14 -16.63 14.86
CA LYS A 376 9.85 -17.90 15.05
C LYS A 376 8.88 -19.09 15.02
N ARG A 377 7.73 -19.00 15.68
CA ARG A 377 6.71 -20.06 15.73
C ARG A 377 6.20 -20.43 14.34
N VAL A 378 6.07 -19.45 13.45
CA VAL A 378 5.66 -19.66 12.04
C VAL A 378 6.83 -19.91 11.09
N LYS A 379 8.02 -20.23 11.61
CA LYS A 379 9.24 -20.53 10.83
C LYS A 379 9.61 -19.42 9.83
N CYS A 380 9.44 -18.15 10.23
CA CYS A 380 9.73 -16.98 9.40
C CYS A 380 8.92 -16.89 8.10
N VAL A 381 7.77 -17.57 8.03
CA VAL A 381 6.80 -17.41 6.95
C VAL A 381 5.71 -16.46 7.42
N VAL A 382 5.52 -15.35 6.71
CA VAL A 382 4.55 -14.31 7.04
C VAL A 382 3.62 -14.04 5.87
N LEU A 383 2.54 -13.32 6.11
CA LEU A 383 1.65 -12.82 5.07
C LEU A 383 1.91 -11.34 4.81
N ALA A 384 1.90 -10.91 3.56
CA ALA A 384 1.83 -9.50 3.20
C ALA A 384 0.51 -9.15 2.52
N ARG A 385 -0.01 -7.97 2.84
CA ARG A 385 -1.21 -7.40 2.21
C ARG A 385 -0.99 -5.93 1.87
N ASN A 386 -1.25 -5.56 0.62
CA ASN A 386 -1.20 -4.16 0.20
C ASN A 386 -2.40 -3.37 0.76
N THR A 387 -2.23 -2.06 0.93
CA THR A 387 -3.31 -1.19 1.45
C THR A 387 -4.52 -1.06 0.53
N THR A 388 -4.38 -1.41 -0.74
CA THR A 388 -5.44 -1.37 -1.75
C THR A 388 -6.03 -2.74 -2.08
N SER A 389 -5.48 -3.82 -1.51
CA SER A 389 -5.84 -5.20 -1.83
C SER A 389 -6.47 -5.90 -0.63
N LYS A 390 -7.36 -6.86 -0.91
CA LYS A 390 -7.89 -7.78 0.09
C LYS A 390 -7.06 -9.06 0.21
N TYR A 391 -6.20 -9.33 -0.76
CA TYR A 391 -5.49 -10.60 -0.87
C TYR A 391 -4.21 -10.57 -0.03
N TYR A 392 -4.01 -11.63 0.74
CA TYR A 392 -2.76 -11.90 1.44
C TYR A 392 -1.86 -12.78 0.58
N HIS A 393 -0.57 -12.48 0.58
CA HIS A 393 0.46 -13.19 -0.15
C HIS A 393 1.52 -13.72 0.82
N PHE A 394 1.94 -14.98 0.65
CA PHE A 394 2.98 -15.56 1.49
C PHE A 394 4.35 -15.00 1.14
N MET A 395 5.10 -14.65 2.18
CA MET A 395 6.46 -14.17 2.07
C MET A 395 7.36 -14.81 3.12
N LYS A 396 8.63 -14.98 2.77
CA LYS A 396 9.69 -15.37 3.68
C LYS A 396 10.30 -14.11 4.28
N LEU A 397 10.41 -14.08 5.60
CA LEU A 397 11.00 -12.99 6.36
C LEU A 397 12.42 -13.34 6.77
N ALA A 398 13.34 -12.40 6.57
CA ALA A 398 14.71 -12.44 7.08
C ALA A 398 15.02 -11.14 7.81
N ILE A 399 15.84 -11.21 8.86
CA ILE A 399 16.33 -10.00 9.54
C ILE A 399 17.49 -9.43 8.72
N LEU A 400 17.47 -8.12 8.50
CA LEU A 400 18.58 -7.42 7.88
C LEU A 400 19.63 -7.11 8.95
N HIS A 401 20.74 -7.85 8.89
CA HIS A 401 21.90 -7.66 9.78
C HIS A 401 23.13 -7.13 9.02
N GLU A 402 23.02 -6.90 7.71
CA GLU A 402 24.07 -6.31 6.89
C GLU A 402 23.93 -4.78 6.91
N ARG A 403 25.06 -4.06 6.73
CA ARG A 403 25.25 -2.64 7.12
C ARG A 403 24.03 -1.75 6.88
N VAL A 404 23.30 -1.45 7.96
CA VAL A 404 22.46 -0.25 8.07
C VAL A 404 23.43 0.89 8.32
N GLU A 405 23.90 1.54 7.25
CA GLU A 405 24.71 2.75 7.38
C GLU A 405 23.82 3.87 7.94
N ILE A 406 24.34 4.57 8.95
CA ILE A 406 23.79 5.82 9.50
C ILE A 406 24.51 6.95 8.79
#